data_AF-A0AA51PGM8-F1
#
_entry.id   AF-A0AA51PGM8-F1
#
_cell.length_a   1.000
_cell.length_b   1.000
_cell.length_c   1.000
_cell.angle_alpha   90.00
_cell.angle_beta   90.00
_cell.angle_gamma   90.00
#
_symmetry.space_group_name_H-M   'P 1'
#
loop_
_entity.id
_entity.type
_entity.pdbx_description
1 polymer ?
#
loop_
_entity_poly.entity_id
_entity_poly.type
_entity_poly.pdbx_seq_one_letter_code
_entity_poly.pdbx_strand_id
1 'polypeptide(L)' 'NFLRPFREHHLDPTSITRHDFVETNGDNFAITIPVLGRIVWQLLTFDKHHIDEQFHWIAYWYLCCIFVAMTN' A
#
# COMPACT_ATOMS: atom_id res chain seq x y z
N ASN A 1 -8.26 -13.59 -9.35
CA ASN A 1 -7.10 -12.91 -9.96
C ASN A 1 -5.99 -12.60 -8.96
N PHE A 2 -6.29 -12.27 -7.70
CA PHE A 2 -5.28 -11.97 -6.65
C PHE A 2 -4.21 -13.07 -6.39
N LEU A 3 -4.54 -14.35 -6.59
CA LEU A 3 -3.56 -15.46 -6.40
C LEU A 3 -2.79 -15.82 -7.67
N ARG A 4 -2.99 -15.09 -8.77
CA ARG A 4 -2.38 -15.40 -10.06
C ARG A 4 -0.85 -15.21 -10.05
N PRO A 5 -0.29 -14.12 -9.48
CA PRO A 5 1.16 -13.92 -9.44
C PRO A 5 1.87 -15.03 -8.66
N PHE A 6 1.30 -15.46 -7.53
CA PHE A 6 1.84 -16.59 -6.75
C PHE A 6 1.90 -17.89 -7.55
N ARG A 7 0.90 -18.15 -8.41
CA ARG A 7 0.86 -19.37 -9.22
C ARG A 7 1.86 -19.32 -10.38
N GLU A 8 2.01 -18.16 -10.99
CA GLU A 8 2.93 -17.93 -12.11
C GLU A 8 4.40 -17.92 -11.65
N HIS A 9 4.67 -17.48 -10.41
CA HIS A 9 6.00 -17.52 -9.80
C HIS A 9 6.56 -18.95 -9.63
N HIS A 10 5.69 -19.96 -9.43
CA HIS A 10 6.12 -21.37 -9.33
C HIS A 10 6.49 -21.97 -10.70
N LEU A 11 5.95 -21.41 -11.78
CA LEU A 11 6.27 -21.83 -13.15
C LEU A 11 7.52 -21.11 -13.67
N ASP A 12 7.67 -19.84 -13.31
CA ASP A 12 8.81 -19.03 -13.67
C ASP A 12 9.12 -18.00 -12.57
N PRO A 13 10.07 -18.31 -11.66
CA PRO A 13 10.43 -17.41 -10.56
C PRO A 13 11.12 -16.12 -11.05
N THR A 14 11.57 -16.07 -12.31
CA THR A 14 12.18 -14.88 -12.91
C THR A 14 11.17 -13.97 -13.61
N SER A 15 9.88 -14.35 -13.68
CA SER A 15 8.81 -13.45 -14.14
C SER A 15 8.84 -12.10 -13.44
N ILE A 16 9.08 -12.08 -12.12
CA ILE A 16 9.14 -10.84 -11.33
C ILE A 16 10.24 -9.86 -11.77
N THR A 17 11.34 -10.32 -12.38
CA THR A 17 12.44 -9.44 -12.80
C THR A 17 12.24 -8.86 -14.21
N ARG A 18 11.21 -9.32 -14.93
CA ARG A 18 10.88 -8.89 -16.30
C ARG A 18 9.71 -7.92 -16.34
N HIS A 19 9.00 -7.77 -15.23
CA HIS A 19 7.91 -6.82 -15.05
C HIS A 19 8.44 -5.54 -14.41
N ASP A 20 7.76 -4.42 -14.66
CA ASP A 20 8.13 -3.15 -14.01
C ASP A 20 7.73 -3.14 -12.53
N PHE A 21 8.19 -2.12 -11.80
CA PHE A 21 7.93 -1.99 -10.36
C PHE A 21 6.44 -1.93 -10.02
N VAL A 22 5.63 -1.32 -10.88
CA VAL A 22 4.19 -1.10 -10.66
C VAL A 22 3.42 -2.38 -10.90
N GLU A 23 3.70 -3.09 -11.99
CA GLU A 23 3.12 -4.38 -12.32
C GLU A 23 3.46 -5.42 -11.25
N THR A 24 4.70 -5.39 -10.76
CA THR A 24 5.17 -6.28 -9.71
C THR A 24 4.47 -6.01 -8.37
N ASN A 25 4.18 -4.76 -8.00
CA ASN A 25 3.58 -4.44 -6.70
C ASN A 25 2.07 -4.10 -6.77
N GLY A 26 1.44 -4.28 -7.92
CA GLY A 26 0.07 -3.83 -8.21
C GLY A 26 -0.97 -4.32 -7.20
N ASP A 27 -0.88 -5.59 -6.81
CA ASP A 27 -1.79 -6.19 -5.82
C ASP A 27 -1.61 -5.57 -4.42
N ASN A 28 -0.38 -5.23 -4.03
CA ASN A 28 -0.10 -4.56 -2.76
C ASN A 28 -0.60 -3.11 -2.77
N PHE A 29 -0.43 -2.39 -3.89
CA PHE A 29 -1.02 -1.06 -4.04
C PHE A 29 -2.53 -1.08 -3.82
N ALA A 30 -3.25 -2.06 -4.39
CA ALA A 30 -4.69 -2.20 -4.22
C ALA A 30 -5.12 -2.34 -2.74
N ILE A 31 -4.33 -3.04 -1.92
CA ILE A 31 -4.61 -3.22 -0.48
C ILE A 31 -4.37 -1.94 0.32
N THR A 32 -3.40 -1.13 -0.06
CA THR A 32 -3.05 0.12 0.66
C THR A 32 -4.01 1.28 0.38
N ILE A 33 -4.68 1.29 -0.78
CA ILE A 33 -5.57 2.37 -1.23
C ILE A 33 -6.67 2.73 -0.20
N PRO A 34 -7.44 1.78 0.39
CA PRO A 34 -8.48 2.12 1.36
C PRO A 34 -7.94 2.81 2.61
N VAL A 35 -6.77 2.42 3.10
CA VAL A 35 -6.13 3.01 4.29
C VAL A 35 -5.62 4.41 3.97
N LEU A 36 -4.96 4.59 2.83
CA LEU A 36 -4.53 5.91 2.35
C LEU A 36 -5.74 6.83 2.11
N GLY A 37 -6.83 6.32 1.56
CA GLY A 37 -8.07 7.07 1.38
C GLY A 37 -8.66 7.55 2.71
N ARG A 38 -8.63 6.72 3.76
CA ARG A 38 -9.01 7.14 5.12
C ARG A 38 -8.11 8.25 5.64
N ILE A 39 -6.79 8.15 5.45
CA ILE A 39 -5.85 9.19 5.89
C ILE A 39 -6.15 10.52 5.19
N VAL A 40 -6.36 10.51 3.87
CA VAL A 40 -6.75 11.71 3.12
C VAL A 40 -8.05 12.29 3.67
N TRP A 41 -9.07 11.46 3.89
CA TRP A 41 -10.33 11.91 4.49
C TRP A 41 -10.13 12.55 5.87
N GLN A 42 -9.32 11.95 6.75
CA GLN A 42 -9.00 12.51 8.07
C GLN A 42 -8.33 13.88 7.93
N LEU A 43 -7.31 14.01 7.07
CA LEU A 43 -6.59 15.27 6.86
C LEU A 43 -7.46 16.38 6.25
N LEU A 44 -8.52 16.02 5.52
CA LEU A 44 -9.47 16.96 4.93
C LEU A 44 -10.62 17.35 5.88
N THR A 45 -10.96 16.51 6.85
CA THR A 45 -12.18 16.69 7.68
C THR A 45 -11.92 16.98 9.14
N PHE A 46 -10.75 16.61 9.69
CA PHE A 46 -10.45 16.81 11.10
C PHE A 46 -9.90 18.19 11.37
N ASP A 47 -10.25 18.74 12.54
CA ASP A 47 -9.61 19.95 13.06
C ASP A 47 -8.15 19.70 13.38
N LYS A 48 -7.35 20.76 13.34
CA LYS A 48 -5.90 20.69 13.58
C LYS A 48 -5.53 20.04 14.92
N HIS A 49 -6.28 20.33 15.98
CA HIS A 49 -6.07 19.72 17.29
C HIS A 49 -6.23 18.19 17.26
N HIS A 50 -7.27 17.69 16.59
CA HIS A 50 -7.49 16.25 16.44
C HIS A 50 -6.42 15.58 15.57
N ILE A 51 -5.90 16.28 14.56
CA ILE A 51 -4.79 15.79 13.74
C ILE A 51 -3.52 15.69 14.59
N ASP A 52 -3.21 16.70 15.40
CA ASP A 52 -2.01 16.71 16.25
C ASP A 52 -2.04 15.57 17.28
N GLU A 53 -3.20 15.32 17.91
CA GLU A 53 -3.37 14.18 18.84
C GLU A 53 -3.18 12.82 18.16
N GLN A 54 -3.64 12.68 16.91
CA GLN A 54 -3.59 11.41 16.16
C GLN A 54 -2.37 11.31 15.23
N PHE A 55 -1.48 12.31 15.22
CA PHE A 55 -0.42 12.45 14.23
C PHE A 55 0.48 11.22 14.15
N HIS A 56 0.85 10.65 15.30
CA HIS A 56 1.67 9.46 15.39
C HIS A 56 1.02 8.24 14.71
N TRP A 57 -0.29 8.05 14.85
CA TRP A 57 -1.03 6.99 14.17
C TRP A 57 -1.17 7.23 12.67
N ILE A 58 -1.46 8.47 12.27
CA ILE A 58 -1.55 8.85 10.86
C ILE A 58 -0.20 8.59 10.17
N ALA A 59 0.90 9.01 10.79
CA ALA A 59 2.26 8.79 10.28
C ALA A 59 2.62 7.30 10.22
N TYR A 60 2.31 6.53 11.27
CA TYR A 60 2.53 5.10 11.29
C TYR A 60 1.82 4.38 10.14
N TRP A 61 0.52 4.64 9.97
CA TRP A 61 -0.26 4.00 8.92
C TRP A 61 0.15 4.44 7.52
N TYR A 62 0.52 5.72 7.36
CA TYR A 62 1.07 6.22 6.10
C TYR A 62 2.36 5.49 5.72
N LEU A 63 3.35 5.44 6.64
CA LEU A 63 4.62 4.76 6.39
C LEU A 63 4.44 3.25 6.21
N CYS A 64 3.52 2.63 6.95
CA CYS A 64 3.17 1.22 6.79
C CYS A 64 2.59 0.95 5.39
N CYS A 65 1.70 1.81 4.88
CA CYS A 65 1.17 1.70 3.52
C CYS A 65 2.28 1.82 2.48
N ILE A 66 3.20 2.79 2.64
CA ILE A 66 4.35 2.93 1.74
C ILE A 66 5.23 1.68 1.79
N PHE A 67 5.51 1.12 2.97
CA PHE A 67 6.27 -0.11 3.11
C PHE A 67 5.59 -1.28 2.37
N VAL A 68 4.32 -1.56 2.68
CA VAL A 68 3.55 -2.66 2.07
C VAL A 68 3.46 -2.50 0.55
N ALA A 69 3.23 -1.29 0.06
CA ALA A 69 3.16 -1.00 -1.36
C ALA A 69 4.48 -1.25 -2.11
N MET A 70 5.61 -1.29 -1.42
CA MET A 70 6.94 -1.52 -2.02
C MET A 70 7.48 -2.94 -1.81
N THR A 71 6.73 -3.85 -1.17
CA THR A 71 7.19 -5.20 -0.80
C THR A 71 6.32 -6.30 -1.39
N ASN A 72 6.60 -6.74 -2.62
CA ASN A 72 6.15 -8.03 -3.18
C ASN A 72 7.14 -9.15 -2.83
#